data_AF-A0A239NQN6-F1
#
_entry.id   AF-A0A239NQN6-F1
#
_cell.length_a   1.000
_cell.length_b   1.000
_cell.length_c   1.000
_cell.angle_alpha   90.00
_cell.angle_beta   90.00
_cell.angle_gamma   90.00
#
_symmetry.space_group_name_H-M   'P 1'
#
loop_
_entity.id
_entity.type
_entity.pdbx_description
1 polymer ?
#
loop_
_entity_poly.entity_id
_entity_poly.type
_entity_poly.pdbx_seq_one_letter_code
_entity_poly.pdbx_strand_id
1 'polypeptide(L)'
;MGYPPQYGPPSRGETSRGLAAILIMVLGLLIGAAIIVFTVLNPPSSPASSPSTQGPDHSETSVRQAAQLMLDTYASGSYGDFWDMWGTEAQGLIAREEYVRLFQLCPQRIPGTSFTITKVTVTGDNASVQATRLSEAATFDFLFESGSWRSVPSPDLRQEYQSKTVDQMVQERQAAGTCGAAAATPPATSPVPPPATPPATPPATSETAPPVTPPATSPATPPATSETAPPVTLFTG
;
A
#
# COMPACT_ATOMS: atom_id res chain seq x y z
N MET A 1 -25.87 5.90 -40.22
CA MET A 1 -27.03 5.89 -39.31
C MET A 1 -27.05 4.53 -38.64
N GLY A 2 -26.47 4.42 -37.44
CA GLY A 2 -26.32 3.16 -36.70
C GLY A 2 -27.35 3.08 -35.58
N TYR A 3 -27.99 1.94 -35.44
CA TYR A 3 -29.04 1.68 -34.45
C TYR A 3 -28.54 1.83 -33.01
N PRO A 4 -29.37 2.35 -32.08
CA PRO A 4 -29.02 2.40 -30.65
C PRO A 4 -29.07 1.00 -30.01
N PRO A 5 -28.26 0.74 -28.97
CA PRO A 5 -28.34 -0.50 -28.22
C PRO A 5 -29.67 -0.61 -27.46
N GLN A 6 -30.31 -1.78 -27.62
CA GLN A 6 -31.50 -2.20 -26.89
C GLN A 6 -31.16 -2.47 -25.42
N TYR A 7 -31.69 -1.65 -24.52
CA TYR A 7 -31.68 -1.95 -23.09
C TYR A 7 -32.80 -2.96 -22.80
N GLY A 8 -32.41 -4.15 -22.35
CA GLY A 8 -33.36 -5.16 -21.86
C GLY A 8 -34.05 -4.69 -20.57
N PRO A 9 -35.30 -5.14 -20.33
CA PRO A 9 -36.06 -4.80 -19.13
C PRO A 9 -35.40 -5.38 -17.86
N PRO A 10 -35.54 -4.70 -16.70
CA PRO A 10 -35.03 -5.21 -15.43
C PRO A 10 -35.74 -6.49 -15.01
N SER A 11 -34.94 -7.44 -14.51
CA SER A 11 -35.38 -8.70 -13.92
C SER A 11 -36.37 -8.46 -12.78
N ARG A 12 -37.63 -8.76 -13.06
CA ARG A 12 -38.73 -8.70 -12.09
C ARG A 12 -38.78 -10.04 -11.35
N GLY A 13 -38.27 -10.06 -10.12
CA GLY A 13 -38.44 -11.18 -9.21
C GLY A 13 -37.45 -11.11 -8.05
N GLU A 14 -37.88 -10.61 -6.89
CA GLU A 14 -37.95 -11.37 -5.63
C GLU A 14 -38.38 -10.44 -4.47
N THR A 15 -39.64 -10.03 -4.49
CA THR A 15 -40.33 -9.50 -3.32
C THR A 15 -40.63 -10.64 -2.37
N SER A 16 -39.73 -10.93 -1.42
CA SER A 16 -40.03 -11.75 -0.23
C SER A 16 -38.90 -11.67 0.79
N ARG A 17 -38.84 -10.56 1.56
CA ARG A 17 -38.20 -10.49 2.90
C ARG A 17 -38.39 -9.14 3.61
N GLY A 18 -39.17 -8.21 3.04
CA GLY A 18 -39.77 -7.11 3.79
C GLY A 18 -41.05 -7.58 4.49
N LEU A 19 -40.93 -8.20 5.67
CA LEU A 19 -42.03 -8.32 6.66
C LEU A 19 -41.60 -8.79 8.06
N ALA A 20 -40.29 -8.89 8.37
CA ALA A 20 -39.81 -9.29 9.70
C ALA A 20 -38.99 -8.22 10.46
N ALA A 21 -38.68 -7.07 9.85
CA ALA A 21 -37.87 -6.01 10.49
C ALA A 21 -38.68 -4.80 10.99
N ILE A 22 -40.00 -4.75 10.75
CA ILE A 22 -40.86 -3.63 11.19
C ILE A 22 -41.42 -3.86 12.60
N LEU A 23 -41.39 -5.09 13.13
CA LEU A 23 -41.84 -5.38 14.50
C LEU A 23 -40.78 -5.12 15.59
N ILE A 24 -39.51 -4.92 15.24
CA ILE A 24 -38.43 -4.66 16.23
C ILE A 24 -38.26 -3.15 16.49
N MET A 25 -38.68 -2.27 15.59
CA MET A 25 -38.55 -0.81 15.79
C MET A 25 -39.63 -0.18 16.70
N VAL A 26 -40.71 -0.89 17.07
CA VAL A 26 -41.77 -0.32 17.92
C VAL A 26 -41.66 -0.77 19.40
N LEU A 27 -40.94 -1.86 19.70
CA LEU A 27 -40.80 -2.35 21.09
C LEU A 27 -39.54 -1.85 21.84
N GLY A 28 -38.59 -1.21 21.14
CA GLY A 28 -37.41 -0.60 21.76
C GLY A 28 -37.60 0.85 22.23
N LEU A 29 -38.76 1.46 21.96
CA LEU A 29 -39.01 2.88 22.17
C LEU A 29 -39.77 3.20 23.48
N LEU A 30 -39.92 2.24 24.40
CA LEU A 30 -40.72 2.42 25.63
C LEU A 30 -40.03 2.02 26.96
N ILE A 31 -38.75 1.63 26.95
CA ILE A 31 -38.00 1.34 28.19
C ILE A 31 -36.67 2.10 28.15
N GLY A 32 -36.68 3.31 28.68
CA GLY A 32 -35.49 4.17 28.75
C GLY A 32 -35.77 5.62 29.11
N ALA A 33 -37.03 5.99 29.38
CA ALA A 33 -37.41 7.25 29.99
C ALA A 33 -37.48 7.10 31.51
N ALA A 34 -36.32 7.02 32.18
CA ALA A 34 -36.14 7.38 33.59
C ALA A 34 -34.68 7.17 33.95
N ILE A 35 -33.89 8.25 33.99
CA ILE A 35 -32.92 8.60 35.04
C ILE A 35 -32.09 9.81 34.57
N ILE A 36 -32.43 10.94 35.19
CA ILE A 36 -31.52 12.00 35.67
C ILE A 36 -31.17 13.15 34.71
N VAL A 37 -31.97 14.20 34.87
CA VAL A 37 -31.56 15.61 34.90
C VAL A 37 -30.46 15.80 35.96
N PHE A 38 -29.19 15.94 35.56
CA PHE A 38 -28.14 16.58 36.37
C PHE A 38 -27.10 17.23 35.43
N THR A 39 -26.88 18.55 35.61
CA THR A 39 -25.69 19.37 35.26
C THR A 39 -25.36 19.51 33.75
N VAL A 40 -25.46 20.63 33.04
CA VAL A 40 -25.17 22.06 33.29
C VAL A 40 -23.85 22.29 34.04
N LEU A 41 -22.86 22.82 33.31
CA LEU A 41 -21.53 23.32 33.73
C LEU A 41 -20.38 22.29 33.79
N ASN A 42 -19.95 21.78 32.64
CA ASN A 42 -18.52 21.62 32.34
C ASN A 42 -18.37 21.25 30.85
N PRO A 43 -17.84 22.12 29.97
CA PRO A 43 -17.30 21.60 28.73
C PRO A 43 -16.15 20.65 29.12
N PRO A 44 -16.13 19.37 28.71
CA PRO A 44 -14.89 18.63 28.75
C PRO A 44 -13.93 19.45 27.90
N SER A 45 -12.94 20.05 28.55
CA SER A 45 -11.75 20.54 27.86
C SER A 45 -11.27 19.35 27.07
N SER A 46 -11.55 19.35 25.76
CA SER A 46 -11.04 18.35 24.86
C SER A 46 -9.54 18.34 25.12
N PRO A 47 -8.94 17.21 25.53
CA PRO A 47 -7.50 17.19 25.65
C PRO A 47 -6.99 17.55 24.26
N ALA A 48 -6.40 18.73 24.14
CA ALA A 48 -5.66 19.11 22.96
C ALA A 48 -4.71 17.94 22.71
N SER A 49 -4.92 17.21 21.61
CA SER A 49 -4.03 16.14 21.22
C SER A 49 -2.65 16.77 21.14
N SER A 50 -1.82 16.48 22.15
CA SER A 50 -0.44 16.92 22.17
C SER A 50 0.16 16.51 20.84
N PRO A 51 0.83 17.40 20.09
CA PRO A 51 1.57 16.99 18.92
C PRO A 51 2.63 15.99 19.40
N SER A 52 2.37 14.71 19.21
CA SER A 52 3.40 13.69 19.36
C SER A 52 4.51 14.12 18.42
N THR A 53 5.68 14.44 18.97
CA THR A 53 6.91 14.66 18.21
C THR A 53 7.28 13.34 17.55
N GLN A 54 6.56 13.00 16.48
CA GLN A 54 6.83 11.90 15.59
C GLN A 54 8.19 12.18 14.94
N GLY A 55 9.06 11.16 14.90
CA GLY A 55 10.38 11.29 14.30
C GLY A 55 10.29 11.68 12.82
N PRO A 56 11.41 12.09 12.18
CA PRO A 56 11.41 12.47 10.77
C PRO A 56 10.82 11.39 9.85
N ASP A 57 10.94 10.12 10.25
CA ASP A 57 10.42 8.95 9.54
C ASP A 57 8.88 8.91 9.49
N HIS A 58 8.21 9.53 10.47
CA HIS A 58 6.75 9.59 10.60
C HIS A 58 6.17 10.93 10.10
N SER A 59 6.87 11.60 9.21
CA SER A 59 6.41 12.87 8.63
C SER A 59 5.45 12.66 7.45
N GLU A 60 4.65 13.67 7.14
CA GLU A 60 3.86 13.68 5.90
C GLU A 60 4.76 13.51 4.66
N THR A 61 5.97 14.08 4.70
CA THR A 61 6.91 14.05 3.58
C THR A 61 7.41 12.64 3.31
N SER A 62 7.75 11.86 4.34
CA SER A 62 8.22 10.48 4.18
C SER A 62 7.11 9.57 3.62
N VAL A 63 5.88 9.71 4.12
CA VAL A 63 4.71 8.99 3.59
C VAL A 63 4.46 9.36 2.12
N ARG A 64 4.47 10.66 1.80
CA ARG A 64 4.23 11.14 0.43
C ARG A 64 5.26 10.59 -0.54
N GLN A 65 6.54 10.54 -0.15
CA GLN A 65 7.60 9.97 -0.97
C GLN A 65 7.41 8.48 -1.21
N ALA A 66 7.11 7.70 -0.16
CA ALA A 66 6.84 6.27 -0.27
C ALA A 66 5.62 5.99 -1.17
N ALA A 67 4.54 6.76 -0.98
CA ALA A 67 3.34 6.63 -1.79
C ALA A 67 3.57 7.00 -3.26
N GLN A 68 4.35 8.06 -3.54
CA GLN A 68 4.68 8.44 -4.91
C GLN A 68 5.48 7.33 -5.62
N LEU A 69 6.52 6.80 -4.97
CA LEU A 69 7.29 5.67 -5.49
C LEU A 69 6.40 4.45 -5.78
N MET A 70 5.48 4.14 -4.86
CA MET A 70 4.56 3.03 -5.01
C MET A 70 3.62 3.23 -6.21
N LEU A 71 3.00 4.40 -6.33
CA LEU A 71 2.07 4.72 -7.41
C LEU A 71 2.76 4.80 -8.78
N ASP A 72 3.97 5.32 -8.85
CA ASP A 72 4.77 5.37 -10.07
C ASP A 72 5.16 3.97 -10.54
N THR A 73 5.59 3.11 -9.60
CA THR A 73 5.87 1.69 -9.88
C THR A 73 4.62 0.98 -10.42
N TYR A 74 3.45 1.20 -9.81
CA TYR A 74 2.18 0.64 -10.29
C TYR A 74 1.80 1.16 -11.69
N ALA A 75 1.94 2.48 -11.92
CA ALA A 75 1.63 3.11 -13.20
C ALA A 75 2.56 2.62 -14.32
N SER A 76 3.82 2.32 -14.01
CA SER A 76 4.80 1.76 -14.94
C SER A 76 4.52 0.31 -15.36
N GLY A 77 3.62 -0.39 -14.65
CA GLY A 77 3.34 -1.80 -14.88
C GLY A 77 4.34 -2.77 -14.21
N SER A 78 5.19 -2.26 -13.31
CA SER A 78 6.16 -3.05 -12.55
C SER A 78 5.48 -3.73 -11.35
N TYR A 79 4.55 -4.64 -11.63
CA TYR A 79 3.65 -5.22 -10.62
C TYR A 79 4.37 -6.07 -9.57
N GLY A 80 5.49 -6.72 -9.93
CA GLY A 80 6.31 -7.44 -8.96
C GLY A 80 6.90 -6.49 -7.91
N ASP A 81 7.52 -5.41 -8.37
CA ASP A 81 8.13 -4.40 -7.50
C ASP A 81 7.06 -3.67 -6.67
N PHE A 82 5.87 -3.47 -7.25
CA PHE A 82 4.72 -2.94 -6.50
C PHE A 82 4.29 -3.85 -5.34
N TRP A 83 4.24 -5.17 -5.58
CA TRP A 83 3.97 -6.17 -4.54
C TRP A 83 5.07 -6.18 -3.46
N ASP A 84 6.33 -5.97 -3.84
CA ASP A 84 7.47 -5.89 -2.91
C ASP A 84 7.39 -4.68 -1.95
N MET A 85 6.56 -3.68 -2.26
CA MET A 85 6.29 -2.51 -1.40
C MET A 85 5.13 -2.70 -0.41
N TRP A 86 4.43 -3.83 -0.46
CA TRP A 86 3.37 -4.14 0.50
C TRP A 86 3.94 -4.51 1.88
N GLY A 87 3.10 -4.37 2.91
CA GLY A 87 3.44 -4.84 4.26
C GLY A 87 3.52 -6.37 4.32
N THR A 88 4.19 -6.92 5.33
CA THR A 88 4.45 -8.37 5.45
C THR A 88 3.15 -9.18 5.48
N GLU A 89 2.13 -8.72 6.22
CA GLU A 89 0.80 -9.35 6.26
C GLU A 89 0.16 -9.39 4.87
N ALA A 90 0.25 -8.29 4.12
CA ALA A 90 -0.36 -8.15 2.80
C ALA A 90 0.31 -9.04 1.75
N GLN A 91 1.63 -9.22 1.84
CA GLN A 91 2.37 -10.17 1.01
C GLN A 91 1.95 -11.62 1.25
N GLY A 92 1.41 -11.95 2.43
CA GLY A 92 0.85 -13.26 2.73
C GLY A 92 -0.51 -13.55 2.06
N LEU A 93 -1.16 -12.54 1.46
CA LEU A 93 -2.52 -12.68 0.89
C LEU A 93 -2.53 -13.29 -0.51
N ILE A 94 -1.47 -13.04 -1.30
CA ILE A 94 -1.31 -13.53 -2.67
C ILE A 94 0.19 -13.64 -2.96
N ALA A 95 0.61 -14.77 -3.53
CA ALA A 95 2.00 -14.95 -3.94
C ALA A 95 2.38 -13.92 -5.02
N ARG A 96 3.64 -13.47 -5.00
CA ARG A 96 4.15 -12.45 -5.94
C ARG A 96 3.92 -12.84 -7.39
N GLU A 97 4.15 -14.10 -7.75
CA GLU A 97 3.99 -14.62 -9.10
C GLU A 97 2.52 -14.62 -9.54
N GLU A 98 1.60 -14.97 -8.63
CA GLU A 98 0.15 -14.92 -8.89
C GLU A 98 -0.34 -13.47 -9.02
N TYR A 99 0.19 -12.55 -8.22
CA TYR A 99 -0.09 -11.13 -8.38
C TYR A 99 0.36 -10.60 -9.74
N VAL A 100 1.57 -10.94 -10.19
CA VAL A 100 2.05 -10.57 -11.53
C VAL A 100 1.21 -11.22 -12.61
N ARG A 101 0.87 -12.52 -12.47
CA ARG A 101 0.00 -13.26 -13.41
C ARG A 101 -1.37 -12.61 -13.56
N LEU A 102 -1.97 -12.14 -12.46
CA LEU A 102 -3.25 -11.41 -12.49
C LEU A 102 -3.20 -10.22 -13.45
N PHE A 103 -2.13 -9.41 -13.40
CA PHE A 103 -1.99 -8.25 -14.29
C PHE A 103 -1.51 -8.59 -15.71
N GLN A 104 -0.89 -9.75 -15.92
CA GLN A 104 -0.61 -10.25 -17.27
C GLN A 104 -1.90 -10.69 -17.98
N LEU A 105 -2.79 -11.38 -17.24
CA LEU A 105 -4.06 -11.89 -17.77
C LEU A 105 -5.16 -10.82 -17.84
N CYS A 106 -5.09 -9.83 -16.96
CA CYS A 106 -5.99 -8.68 -16.92
C CYS A 106 -5.17 -7.39 -16.76
N PRO A 107 -4.61 -6.85 -17.85
CA PRO A 107 -3.82 -5.61 -17.81
C PRO A 107 -4.65 -4.43 -17.32
N GLN A 108 -3.98 -3.37 -16.86
CA GLN A 108 -4.67 -2.10 -16.61
C GLN A 108 -5.27 -1.51 -17.89
N ARG A 109 -6.45 -0.90 -17.78
CA ARG A 109 -7.09 -0.21 -18.91
C ARG A 109 -6.25 0.94 -19.47
N ILE A 110 -5.48 1.62 -18.62
CA ILE A 110 -4.83 2.88 -18.99
C ILE A 110 -3.39 2.92 -18.45
N PRO A 111 -2.50 2.01 -18.91
CA PRO A 111 -1.13 1.93 -18.39
C PRO A 111 -0.36 3.25 -18.58
N GLY A 112 0.65 3.49 -17.74
CA GLY A 112 1.52 4.67 -17.84
C GLY A 112 0.89 6.00 -17.39
N THR A 113 -0.36 5.99 -16.92
CA THR A 113 -0.99 7.21 -16.37
C THR A 113 -0.64 7.37 -14.90
N SER A 114 0.03 8.47 -14.57
CA SER A 114 0.44 8.79 -13.21
C SER A 114 -0.73 9.12 -12.28
N PHE A 115 -0.47 9.00 -10.99
CA PHE A 115 -1.35 9.49 -9.93
C PHE A 115 -0.86 10.85 -9.44
N THR A 116 -1.79 11.68 -8.94
CA THR A 116 -1.46 12.92 -8.24
C THR A 116 -1.90 12.81 -6.78
N ILE A 117 -0.96 12.87 -5.84
CA ILE A 117 -1.27 12.80 -4.40
C ILE A 117 -1.88 14.14 -3.95
N THR A 118 -3.13 14.11 -3.49
CA THR A 118 -3.89 15.30 -3.09
C THR A 118 -3.87 15.53 -1.59
N LYS A 119 -3.88 14.47 -0.78
CA LYS A 119 -3.88 14.57 0.68
C LYS A 119 -3.12 13.41 1.31
N VAL A 120 -2.40 13.70 2.38
CA VAL A 120 -1.73 12.71 3.22
C VAL A 120 -2.14 12.97 4.67
N THR A 121 -2.49 11.92 5.41
CA THR A 121 -2.81 12.00 6.84
C THR A 121 -2.01 10.93 7.57
N VAL A 122 -1.25 11.32 8.60
CA VAL A 122 -0.39 10.42 9.37
C VAL A 122 -0.89 10.35 10.81
N THR A 123 -1.04 9.12 11.32
CA THR A 123 -1.57 8.81 12.66
C THR A 123 -0.73 7.69 13.29
N GLY A 124 0.31 8.07 14.04
CA GLY A 124 1.26 7.10 14.59
C GLY A 124 1.94 6.33 13.46
N ASP A 125 1.97 5.00 13.56
CA ASP A 125 2.52 4.12 12.52
C ASP A 125 1.59 3.90 11.32
N ASN A 126 0.45 4.58 11.25
CA ASN A 126 -0.49 4.45 10.14
C ASN A 126 -0.53 5.73 9.33
N ALA A 127 -0.75 5.62 8.02
CA ALA A 127 -1.04 6.77 7.18
C ALA A 127 -2.08 6.44 6.12
N SER A 128 -2.79 7.46 5.66
CA SER A 128 -3.75 7.37 4.56
C SER A 128 -3.43 8.43 3.52
N VAL A 129 -3.36 8.01 2.26
CA VAL A 129 -2.95 8.83 1.12
C VAL A 129 -4.08 8.85 0.10
N GLN A 130 -4.60 10.03 -0.18
CA GLN A 130 -5.54 10.24 -1.28
C GLN A 130 -4.77 10.65 -2.52
N ALA A 131 -5.06 9.98 -3.63
CA ALA A 131 -4.50 10.33 -4.93
C ALA A 131 -5.58 10.30 -6.01
N THR A 132 -5.38 11.08 -7.06
CA THR A 132 -6.28 11.13 -8.21
C THR A 132 -5.61 10.58 -9.46
N ARG A 133 -6.39 9.87 -10.30
CA ARG A 133 -5.98 9.42 -11.63
C ARG A 133 -7.17 9.61 -12.56
N LEU A 134 -7.00 10.41 -13.62
CA LEU A 134 -8.09 10.73 -14.57
C LEU A 134 -9.38 11.24 -13.90
N SER A 135 -9.23 12.08 -12.87
CA SER A 135 -10.34 12.60 -12.06
C SER A 135 -11.03 11.58 -11.13
N GLU A 136 -10.59 10.32 -11.10
CA GLU A 136 -11.03 9.33 -10.12
C GLU A 136 -10.12 9.42 -8.89
N ALA A 137 -10.72 9.60 -7.71
CA ALA A 137 -10.00 9.62 -6.45
C ALA A 137 -9.89 8.19 -5.88
N ALA A 138 -8.72 7.84 -5.37
CA ALA A 138 -8.45 6.60 -4.66
C ALA A 138 -7.74 6.90 -3.33
N THR A 139 -7.99 6.06 -2.34
CA THR A 139 -7.32 6.11 -1.03
C THR A 139 -6.45 4.89 -0.86
N PHE A 140 -5.22 5.11 -0.40
CA PHE A 140 -4.22 4.08 -0.15
C PHE A 140 -3.80 4.17 1.32
N ASP A 141 -3.85 3.05 2.02
CA ASP A 141 -3.43 2.96 3.41
C ASP A 141 -1.99 2.47 3.49
N PHE A 142 -1.26 3.00 4.47
CA PHE A 142 0.14 2.70 4.72
C PHE A 142 0.35 2.37 6.19
N LEU A 143 1.28 1.45 6.45
CA LEU A 143 1.78 1.08 7.76
C LEU A 143 3.30 1.29 7.79
N PHE A 144 3.83 1.92 8.83
CA PHE A 144 5.26 2.01 9.06
C PHE A 144 5.75 0.71 9.69
N GLU A 145 6.54 -0.06 8.94
CA GLU A 145 7.04 -1.37 9.35
C GLU A 145 8.52 -1.49 8.96
N SER A 146 9.35 -2.00 9.89
CA SER A 146 10.77 -2.26 9.64
C SER A 146 11.53 -1.05 9.07
N GLY A 147 11.20 0.16 9.55
CA GLY A 147 11.86 1.40 9.13
C GLY A 147 11.41 1.94 7.77
N SER A 148 10.28 1.50 7.24
CA SER A 148 9.75 2.00 5.97
C SER A 148 8.22 2.01 5.93
N TRP A 149 7.63 2.95 5.20
CA TRP A 149 6.20 2.96 4.91
C TRP A 149 5.86 1.88 3.87
N ARG A 150 4.95 0.98 4.24
CA ARG A 150 4.49 -0.14 3.43
C ARG A 150 3.03 0.02 3.07
N SER A 151 2.66 -0.29 1.83
CA SER A 151 1.25 -0.23 1.41
C SER A 151 0.45 -1.36 2.04
N VAL A 152 -0.77 -1.05 2.43
CA VAL A 152 -1.77 -2.01 2.89
C VAL A 152 -2.92 -2.04 1.89
N PRO A 153 -3.21 -3.18 1.24
CA PRO A 153 -4.38 -3.31 0.39
C PRO A 153 -5.67 -3.01 1.18
N SER A 154 -6.66 -2.40 0.51
CA SER A 154 -7.95 -2.10 1.14
C SER A 154 -8.65 -3.38 1.62
N PRO A 155 -9.55 -3.29 2.62
CA PRO A 155 -10.25 -4.46 3.16
C PRO A 155 -10.95 -5.31 2.08
N ASP A 156 -11.60 -4.67 1.10
CA ASP A 156 -12.27 -5.37 0.00
C ASP A 156 -11.27 -6.14 -0.88
N LEU A 157 -10.12 -5.53 -1.16
CA LEU A 157 -9.08 -6.15 -1.99
C LEU A 157 -8.40 -7.33 -1.25
N ARG A 158 -8.17 -7.20 0.06
CA ARG A 158 -7.68 -8.31 0.89
C ARG A 158 -8.66 -9.48 0.89
N GLN A 159 -9.95 -9.19 1.03
CA GLN A 159 -10.99 -10.21 0.96
C GLN A 159 -11.03 -10.89 -0.41
N GLU A 160 -10.87 -10.13 -1.51
CA GLU A 160 -10.77 -10.70 -2.86
C GLU A 160 -9.61 -11.69 -2.96
N TYR A 161 -8.40 -11.31 -2.55
CA TYR A 161 -7.22 -12.19 -2.58
C TYR A 161 -7.35 -13.43 -1.71
N GLN A 162 -8.01 -13.33 -0.56
CA GLN A 162 -8.21 -14.46 0.35
C GLN A 162 -9.27 -15.45 -0.15
N SER A 163 -10.25 -14.99 -0.93
CA SER A 163 -11.44 -15.77 -1.29
C SER A 163 -11.47 -16.25 -2.74
N LYS A 164 -10.61 -15.73 -3.60
CA LYS A 164 -10.64 -16.01 -5.05
C LYS A 164 -9.29 -16.44 -5.57
N THR A 165 -9.31 -17.33 -6.56
CA THR A 165 -8.13 -17.62 -7.37
C THR A 165 -7.87 -16.50 -8.38
N VAL A 166 -6.65 -16.41 -8.91
CA VAL A 166 -6.32 -15.45 -9.97
C VAL A 166 -7.23 -15.61 -11.19
N ASP A 167 -7.54 -16.85 -11.59
CA ASP A 167 -8.41 -17.09 -12.74
C ASP A 167 -9.84 -16.55 -12.51
N GLN A 168 -10.37 -16.70 -11.29
CA GLN A 168 -11.67 -16.14 -10.93
C GLN A 168 -11.65 -14.61 -10.95
N MET A 169 -10.62 -13.98 -10.36
CA MET A 169 -10.45 -12.53 -10.39
C MET A 169 -10.35 -12.00 -11.83
N VAL A 170 -9.56 -12.65 -12.68
CA VAL A 170 -9.42 -12.31 -14.11
C VAL A 170 -10.76 -12.43 -14.81
N GLN A 171 -11.47 -13.56 -14.65
CA GLN A 171 -12.75 -13.81 -15.30
C GLN A 171 -13.78 -12.73 -14.93
N GLU A 172 -13.89 -12.38 -13.65
CA GLU A 172 -14.82 -11.35 -13.19
C GLU A 172 -14.46 -9.97 -13.73
N ARG A 173 -13.18 -9.60 -13.72
CA ARG A 173 -12.71 -8.30 -14.26
C ARG A 173 -12.90 -8.21 -15.77
N GLN A 174 -12.69 -9.30 -16.50
CA GLN A 174 -12.96 -9.38 -17.93
C GLN A 174 -14.47 -9.24 -18.20
N ALA A 175 -15.31 -9.95 -17.44
CA ALA A 175 -16.77 -9.84 -17.55
C ALA A 175 -17.28 -8.42 -17.22
N ALA A 176 -16.62 -7.72 -16.28
CA ALA A 176 -16.89 -6.33 -15.94
C ALA A 176 -16.28 -5.31 -16.93
N GLY A 177 -15.49 -5.76 -17.92
CA GLY A 177 -14.80 -4.88 -18.86
C GLY A 177 -13.75 -3.98 -18.19
N THR A 178 -13.18 -4.39 -17.06
CA THR A 178 -12.17 -3.64 -16.30
C THR A 178 -10.73 -4.00 -16.64
N CYS A 179 -10.51 -5.00 -17.48
CA CYS A 179 -9.20 -5.29 -18.07
C CYS A 179 -8.94 -4.40 -19.29
N GLY A 180 -7.69 -3.96 -19.45
CA GLY A 180 -7.19 -3.35 -20.67
C GLY A 180 -6.95 -4.37 -21.77
N ALA A 181 -6.68 -3.88 -22.98
CA ALA A 181 -6.16 -4.74 -24.03
C ALA A 181 -4.77 -5.25 -23.63
N ALA A 182 -4.49 -6.53 -23.89
CA ALA A 182 -3.11 -6.99 -23.89
C ALA A 182 -2.31 -6.05 -24.80
N ALA A 183 -1.21 -5.50 -24.28
CA ALA A 183 -0.30 -4.74 -25.11
C ALA A 183 -0.01 -5.62 -26.33
N ALA A 184 -0.30 -5.11 -27.54
CA ALA A 184 0.08 -5.79 -28.76
C ALA A 184 1.54 -6.15 -28.58
N THR A 185 1.82 -7.45 -28.63
CA THR A 185 3.18 -7.96 -28.47
C THR A 185 4.05 -7.09 -29.36
N PRO A 186 5.09 -6.41 -28.84
CA PRO A 186 6.02 -5.75 -29.75
C PRO A 186 6.40 -6.81 -30.79
N PRO A 187 6.26 -6.51 -32.10
CA PRO A 187 6.50 -7.51 -33.13
C PRO A 187 7.83 -8.15 -32.79
N ALA A 188 7.84 -9.48 -32.65
CA ALA A 188 9.03 -10.23 -32.29
C ALA A 188 10.15 -9.73 -33.21
N THR A 189 11.01 -8.85 -32.69
CA THR A 189 12.22 -8.47 -33.39
C THR A 189 12.94 -9.78 -33.54
N SER A 190 12.98 -10.27 -34.78
CA SER A 190 13.77 -11.44 -35.16
C SER A 190 15.07 -11.36 -34.38
N PRO A 191 15.51 -12.45 -33.71
CA PRO A 191 16.70 -12.42 -32.89
C PRO A 191 17.81 -11.77 -33.71
N VAL A 192 18.24 -10.58 -33.28
CA VAL A 192 19.38 -9.92 -33.91
C VAL A 192 20.52 -10.91 -33.72
N PRO A 193 21.10 -11.45 -34.80
CA PRO A 193 22.20 -12.38 -34.66
C PRO A 193 23.26 -11.68 -33.79
N PRO A 194 23.82 -12.39 -32.79
CA PRO A 194 24.80 -11.79 -31.91
C PRO A 194 25.87 -11.10 -32.75
N PRO A 195 26.31 -9.89 -32.38
CA PRO A 195 27.43 -9.25 -33.08
C PRO A 195 28.58 -10.25 -33.14
N ALA A 196 29.06 -10.52 -34.36
CA ALA A 196 30.18 -11.41 -34.58
C ALA A 196 31.31 -11.00 -33.64
N THR A 197 31.68 -11.93 -32.75
CA THR A 197 32.75 -11.74 -31.78
C THR A 197 34.00 -11.35 -32.56
N PRO A 198 34.57 -10.14 -32.39
CA PRO A 198 35.84 -9.81 -33.01
C PRO A 198 36.90 -10.81 -32.49
N PRO A 199 37.83 -11.27 -33.36
CA PRO A 199 38.87 -12.22 -32.97
C PRO A 199 39.63 -11.69 -31.75
N ALA A 200 39.83 -12.59 -30.79
CA ALA A 200 40.52 -12.31 -29.53
C ALA A 200 41.90 -11.69 -29.81
N THR A 201 42.07 -10.44 -29.39
CA THR A 201 43.39 -9.82 -29.23
C THR A 201 44.17 -10.63 -28.18
N PRO A 202 45.43 -11.05 -28.47
CA PRO A 202 46.24 -11.80 -27.51
C PRO A 202 46.44 -11.01 -26.21
N PRO A 203 46.63 -11.69 -25.07
CA PRO A 203 46.75 -11.05 -23.77
C PRO A 203 48.02 -10.18 -23.73
N ALA A 204 47.83 -8.91 -23.39
CA ALA A 204 48.93 -8.03 -22.99
C ALA A 204 49.53 -8.56 -21.68
N THR A 205 50.83 -8.75 -21.72
CA THR A 205 51.72 -9.14 -20.64
C THR A 205 51.44 -8.35 -19.36
N SER A 206 51.18 -9.06 -18.26
CA SER A 206 51.04 -8.52 -16.92
C SER A 206 52.29 -7.73 -16.50
N GLU A 207 52.14 -6.43 -16.28
CA GLU A 207 53.13 -5.62 -15.59
C GLU A 207 52.86 -5.71 -14.08
N THR A 208 53.86 -6.24 -13.35
CA THR A 208 53.87 -6.44 -11.91
C THR A 208 53.83 -5.09 -11.18
N ALA A 209 52.70 -4.75 -10.57
CA ALA A 209 52.63 -3.64 -9.62
C ALA A 209 53.28 -4.04 -8.28
N PRO A 210 54.06 -3.14 -7.62
CA PRO A 210 54.72 -3.42 -6.35
C PRO A 210 53.73 -3.51 -5.18
N PRO A 211 54.13 -4.18 -4.07
CA PRO A 211 53.25 -4.41 -2.92
C PRO A 211 52.94 -3.09 -2.19
N VAL A 212 51.64 -2.80 -2.03
CA VAL A 212 51.16 -1.70 -1.19
C VAL A 212 51.04 -2.22 0.24
N THR A 213 51.84 -1.64 1.13
CA THR A 213 51.84 -1.85 2.58
C THR A 213 50.49 -1.44 3.20
N PRO A 214 49.84 -2.28 4.04
CA PRO A 214 48.62 -1.87 4.74
C PRO A 214 48.93 -0.84 5.85
N PRO A 215 48.16 0.26 5.98
CA PRO A 215 48.28 1.14 7.12
C PRO A 215 47.73 0.50 8.39
N ALA A 216 48.45 0.76 9.48
CA ALA A 216 48.25 0.21 10.81
C ALA A 216 46.85 0.49 11.39
N THR A 217 46.36 -0.52 12.09
CA THR A 217 45.14 -0.56 12.88
C THR A 217 45.27 0.40 14.08
N SER A 218 44.44 1.45 14.13
CA SER A 218 44.27 2.24 15.36
C SER A 218 43.35 1.50 16.34
N PRO A 219 43.73 1.36 17.63
CA PRO A 219 42.89 0.71 18.63
C PRO A 219 41.68 1.56 19.02
N ALA A 220 40.58 0.86 19.28
CA ALA A 220 39.29 1.38 19.70
C ALA A 220 39.36 2.03 21.09
N THR A 221 38.81 3.24 21.21
CA THR A 221 38.50 3.91 22.47
C THR A 221 37.19 3.33 23.05
N PRO A 222 37.17 2.77 24.27
CA PRO A 222 35.92 2.34 24.91
C PRO A 222 35.09 3.55 25.37
N PRO A 223 33.75 3.53 25.24
CA PRO A 223 32.90 4.58 25.77
C PRO A 223 32.83 4.54 27.30
N ALA A 224 32.91 5.72 27.90
CA ALA A 224 32.79 5.96 29.33
C ALA A 224 31.42 5.54 29.88
N THR A 225 31.46 4.77 30.97
CA THR A 225 30.30 4.41 31.79
C THR A 225 29.92 5.61 32.64
N SER A 226 28.85 6.32 32.30
CA SER A 226 28.23 7.29 33.22
C SER A 226 27.27 6.56 34.14
N GLU A 227 27.74 6.31 35.34
CA GLU A 227 27.00 5.82 36.50
C GLU A 227 26.07 6.94 37.00
N THR A 228 24.78 6.84 36.70
CA THR A 228 23.74 7.70 37.28
C THR A 228 23.21 7.03 38.55
N ALA A 229 23.61 7.55 39.71
CA ALA A 229 23.09 7.16 41.01
C ALA A 229 21.59 7.51 41.15
N PRO A 230 20.76 6.67 41.80
CA PRO A 230 19.39 7.04 42.16
C PRO A 230 19.36 7.92 43.43
N PRO A 231 18.41 8.87 43.54
CA PRO A 231 18.22 9.65 44.76
C PRO A 231 17.65 8.79 45.89
N VAL A 232 18.30 8.87 47.06
CA VAL A 232 17.82 8.31 48.33
C VAL A 232 16.67 9.18 48.84
N THR A 233 15.45 8.67 48.81
CA THR A 233 14.31 9.31 49.47
C THR A 233 14.33 8.94 50.95
N LEU A 234 14.66 9.92 51.79
CA LEU A 234 14.56 9.83 53.25
C LEU A 234 13.08 9.81 53.66
N PHE A 235 12.67 8.71 54.28
CA PHE A 235 11.40 8.59 55.00
C PHE A 235 11.61 9.18 56.41
N THR A 236 10.85 10.21 56.78
CA THR A 236 10.73 10.69 58.16
C THR A 236 9.27 10.80 58.53
N GLY A 237 8.88 9.99 59.54
CA GLY A 237 7.97 10.31 60.64
C GLY A 237 6.59 10.83 60.31
#